data_AF-A0A1R3HMJ9-F1
#
_entry.id   AF-A0A1R3HMJ9-F1
#
_cell.length_a   1.000
_cell.length_b   1.000
_cell.length_c   1.000
_cell.angle_alpha   90.00
_cell.angle_beta   90.00
_cell.angle_gamma   90.00
#
_symmetry.space_group_name_H-M   'P 1'
#
loop_
_entity.id
_entity.type
_entity.pdbx_description
1 polymer ?
#
loop_
_entity_poly.entity_id
_entity_poly.type
_entity_poly.pdbx_seq_one_letter_code
_entity_poly.pdbx_strand_id
1 'polypeptide(L)'
;MERQEEEEEQRLIWKSEAEESMVSVTIGRAMAALLTARPKKLHHSISRLSTDFSDKTSLVSLDECLWFLHKYVKDAVQRDETLDAVLVPMIEHSLKYKDSKHGGQPIILLNWLFQDELLFQAVAMNLANTITRKDDRYIAFGWCTLVRGLVEYESSMDQFNFNVKILGLENFMFCLLVA
;
A
#
# COMPACT_ATOMS: atom_id res chain seq x y z
N MET A 1 -2.70 41.27 -21.09
CA MET A 1 -3.62 40.26 -20.51
C MET A 1 -2.85 38.98 -20.21
N GLU A 2 -1.92 38.56 -21.07
CA GLU A 2 -1.08 37.35 -20.93
C GLU A 2 -0.25 37.25 -19.63
N ARG A 3 0.22 38.38 -19.06
CA ARG A 3 1.09 38.36 -17.85
C ARG A 3 0.38 37.95 -16.54
N GLN A 4 -0.95 38.04 -16.48
CA GLN A 4 -1.71 37.63 -15.28
C GLN A 4 -2.06 36.13 -15.30
N GLU A 5 -2.23 35.55 -16.49
CA GLU A 5 -2.51 34.12 -16.66
C GLU A 5 -1.28 33.27 -16.29
N GLU A 6 -0.07 33.70 -16.65
CA GLU A 6 1.18 33.02 -16.30
C GLU A 6 1.47 33.01 -14.78
N GLU A 7 1.12 34.08 -14.06
CA GLU A 7 1.30 34.17 -12.60
C GLU A 7 0.27 33.31 -11.84
N GLU A 8 -0.96 33.19 -12.35
CA GLU A 8 -1.98 32.31 -11.77
C GLU A 8 -1.64 30.84 -12.00
N GLU A 9 -1.17 30.47 -13.20
CA GLU A 9 -0.77 29.11 -13.51
C GLU A 9 0.44 28.65 -12.68
N GLN A 10 1.46 29.52 -12.51
CA GLN A 10 2.59 29.23 -11.62
C GLN A 10 2.17 29.10 -10.15
N ARG A 11 1.20 29.89 -9.68
CA ARG A 11 0.67 29.75 -8.32
C ARG A 11 -0.10 28.46 -8.13
N LEU A 12 -0.83 27.99 -9.15
CA LEU A 12 -1.55 26.72 -9.12
C LEU A 12 -0.59 25.53 -9.12
N ILE A 13 0.49 25.60 -9.91
CA ILE A 13 1.56 24.59 -9.92
C ILE A 13 2.25 24.52 -8.55
N TRP A 14 2.65 25.67 -7.97
CA TRP A 14 3.30 25.68 -6.65
C TRP A 14 2.41 25.15 -5.53
N LYS A 15 1.10 25.40 -5.63
CA LYS A 15 0.13 24.94 -4.63
C LYS A 15 -0.12 23.44 -4.72
N SER A 16 -0.21 22.91 -5.93
CA SER A 16 -0.32 21.45 -6.16
C SER A 16 0.94 20.72 -5.70
N GLU A 17 2.14 21.22 -6.02
CA GLU A 17 3.40 20.64 -5.52
C GLU A 17 3.51 20.65 -3.99
N ALA A 18 3.07 21.73 -3.34
CA ALA A 18 3.05 21.82 -1.88
C ALA A 18 2.05 20.83 -1.25
N GLU A 19 0.87 20.69 -1.84
CA GLU A 19 -0.16 19.74 -1.40
C GLU A 19 0.29 18.28 -1.62
N GLU A 20 0.86 17.94 -2.78
CA GLU A 20 1.45 16.63 -3.07
C GLU A 20 2.62 16.29 -2.12
N SER A 21 3.48 17.27 -1.84
CA SER A 21 4.58 17.14 -0.88
C SER A 21 4.06 16.87 0.53
N MET A 22 3.02 17.59 0.97
CA MET A 22 2.39 17.34 2.27
C MET A 22 1.73 15.96 2.33
N VAL A 23 1.07 15.52 1.26
CA VAL A 23 0.48 14.17 1.17
C VAL A 23 1.58 13.10 1.23
N SER A 24 2.69 13.29 0.51
CA SER A 24 3.86 12.39 0.50
C SER A 24 4.51 12.25 1.88
N VAL A 25 4.72 13.37 2.58
CA VAL A 25 5.21 13.37 3.97
C VAL A 25 4.24 12.63 4.90
N THR A 26 2.94 12.83 4.68
CA THR A 26 1.88 12.24 5.50
C THR A 26 1.79 10.73 5.31
N ILE A 27 1.81 10.24 4.06
CA ILE A 27 1.81 8.80 3.77
C ILE A 27 3.08 8.12 4.27
N GLY A 28 4.25 8.76 4.15
CA GLY A 28 5.51 8.23 4.68
C GLY A 28 5.44 8.02 6.21
N ARG A 29 4.87 8.98 6.95
CA ARG A 29 4.68 8.86 8.41
C ARG A 29 3.66 7.78 8.76
N ALA A 30 2.55 7.70 8.04
CA ALA A 30 1.53 6.67 8.26
C ALA A 30 2.12 5.27 8.00
N MET A 31 2.85 5.08 6.90
CA MET A 31 3.51 3.82 6.57
C MET A 31 4.54 3.41 7.63
N ALA A 32 5.37 4.34 8.11
CA ALA A 32 6.30 4.05 9.19
C ALA A 32 5.59 3.57 10.47
N ALA A 33 4.49 4.22 10.87
CA ALA A 33 3.70 3.82 12.04
C ALA A 33 3.04 2.45 11.85
N LEU A 34 2.48 2.17 10.67
CA LEU A 34 1.81 0.91 10.37
C LEU A 34 2.79 -0.27 10.30
N LEU A 35 3.91 -0.09 9.62
CA LEU A 35 4.91 -1.15 9.44
C LEU A 35 5.65 -1.48 10.74
N THR A 36 5.87 -0.50 11.62
CA THR A 36 6.52 -0.73 12.92
C THR A 36 5.56 -1.19 14.02
N ALA A 37 4.25 -1.19 13.77
CA ALA A 37 3.25 -1.61 14.75
C ALA A 37 3.39 -3.11 15.10
N ARG A 38 3.00 -3.48 16.32
CA ARG A 38 2.91 -4.90 16.71
C ARG A 38 1.78 -5.56 15.91
N PRO A 39 1.99 -6.74 15.28
CA PRO A 39 0.96 -7.43 14.49
C PRO A 39 -0.40 -7.54 15.18
N LYS A 40 -0.42 -7.91 16.48
CA LYS A 40 -1.66 -8.00 17.27
C LYS A 40 -2.42 -6.68 17.38
N LYS A 41 -1.69 -5.56 17.55
CA LYS A 41 -2.31 -4.23 17.61
C LYS A 41 -2.87 -3.82 16.25
N LEU A 42 -2.13 -4.13 15.19
CA LEU A 42 -2.56 -3.85 13.82
C LEU A 42 -3.86 -4.59 13.47
N HIS A 43 -3.94 -5.89 13.76
CA HIS A 43 -5.18 -6.66 13.58
C HIS A 43 -6.36 -6.07 14.37
N HIS A 44 -6.14 -5.73 15.64
CA HIS A 44 -7.18 -5.14 16.48
C HIS A 44 -7.67 -3.78 15.96
N SER A 45 -6.75 -2.95 15.44
CA SER A 45 -7.11 -1.69 14.78
C SER A 45 -7.91 -1.94 13.49
N ILE A 46 -7.47 -2.87 12.64
CA ILE A 46 -8.18 -3.23 11.41
C ILE A 46 -9.60 -3.73 11.70
N SER A 47 -9.78 -4.61 12.69
CA SER A 47 -11.11 -5.13 13.06
C SER A 47 -12.04 -4.03 13.57
N ARG A 48 -11.51 -3.00 14.24
CA ARG A 48 -12.28 -1.84 14.71
C ARG A 48 -12.56 -0.84 13.60
N LEU A 49 -11.65 -0.70 12.65
CA LEU A 49 -11.81 0.22 11.52
C LEU A 49 -12.93 -0.23 10.58
N SER A 50 -13.11 -1.55 10.43
CA SER A 50 -14.22 -2.13 9.68
C SER A 50 -15.61 -1.76 10.22
N THR A 51 -15.68 -1.24 11.45
CA THR A 51 -16.95 -0.91 12.13
C THR A 51 -17.29 0.58 12.18
N ASP A 52 -16.33 1.51 12.03
CA ASP A 52 -16.61 2.95 12.12
C ASP A 52 -15.60 3.79 11.32
N PHE A 53 -16.08 4.46 10.27
CA PHE A 53 -15.35 5.50 9.55
C PHE A 53 -15.83 6.88 10.05
N SER A 54 -15.27 7.36 11.16
CA SER A 54 -15.51 8.73 11.63
C SER A 54 -14.36 9.64 11.18
N ASP A 55 -14.72 10.72 10.49
CA ASP A 55 -13.81 11.78 10.03
C ASP A 55 -12.96 12.34 11.17
N LYS A 56 -11.66 12.01 11.20
CA LYS A 56 -10.69 12.59 12.14
C LYS A 56 -9.40 12.95 11.43
N THR A 57 -8.93 14.18 11.69
CA THR A 57 -7.88 14.87 10.94
C THR A 57 -6.53 14.89 11.67
N SER A 58 -6.29 13.97 12.62
CA SER A 58 -4.99 13.80 13.27
C SER A 58 -4.39 12.43 12.89
N LEU A 59 -3.07 12.26 12.91
CA LEU A 59 -2.42 10.95 12.71
C LEU A 59 -1.71 10.52 13.99
N VAL A 60 -2.46 10.55 15.09
CA VAL A 60 -1.92 10.18 16.42
C VAL A 60 -2.16 8.69 16.68
N SER A 61 -3.17 8.11 16.03
CA SER A 61 -3.57 6.72 16.22
C SER A 61 -3.28 5.83 15.00
N LEU A 62 -3.16 4.53 15.26
CA LEU A 62 -3.02 3.51 14.22
C LEU A 62 -4.29 3.43 13.35
N ASP A 63 -5.45 3.70 13.95
CA ASP A 63 -6.75 3.72 13.28
C ASP A 63 -6.79 4.83 12.21
N GLU A 64 -6.34 6.05 12.55
CA GLU A 64 -6.23 7.15 11.59
C GLU A 64 -5.20 6.85 10.48
N CYS A 65 -4.08 6.20 10.81
CA CYS A 65 -3.08 5.81 9.81
C CYS A 65 -3.66 4.79 8.80
N LEU A 66 -4.44 3.82 9.28
CA LEU A 66 -5.13 2.86 8.41
C LEU A 66 -6.13 3.58 7.51
N TRP A 67 -7.00 4.42 8.07
CA TRP A 67 -7.97 5.19 7.28
C TRP A 67 -7.29 6.03 6.20
N PHE A 68 -6.22 6.75 6.57
CA PHE A 68 -5.46 7.56 5.64
C PHE A 68 -4.83 6.70 4.53
N LEU A 69 -4.26 5.54 4.86
CA LEU A 69 -3.73 4.61 3.87
C LEU A 69 -4.82 4.14 2.89
N HIS A 70 -5.99 3.72 3.40
CA HIS A 70 -7.08 3.26 2.53
C HIS A 70 -7.58 4.37 1.61
N LYS A 71 -7.75 5.58 2.14
CA LYS A 71 -8.14 6.74 1.35
C LYS A 71 -7.08 7.06 0.29
N TYR A 72 -5.80 7.10 0.68
CA TYR A 72 -4.69 7.36 -0.24
C TYR A 72 -4.66 6.35 -1.39
N VAL A 73 -4.75 5.05 -1.09
CA VAL A 73 -4.77 4.00 -2.11
C VAL A 73 -5.99 4.16 -3.03
N LYS A 74 -7.18 4.39 -2.46
CA LYS A 74 -8.40 4.60 -3.26
C LYS A 74 -8.29 5.81 -4.19
N ASP A 75 -7.81 6.92 -3.65
CA ASP A 75 -7.64 8.17 -4.39
C ASP A 75 -6.60 8.02 -5.50
N ALA A 76 -5.47 7.35 -5.23
CA ALA A 76 -4.43 7.06 -6.22
C ALA A 76 -4.96 6.16 -7.35
N VAL A 77 -5.75 5.12 -7.02
CA VAL A 77 -6.39 4.26 -8.01
C VAL A 77 -7.37 5.03 -8.88
N GLN A 78 -8.14 5.97 -8.32
CA GLN A 78 -9.04 6.82 -9.08
C GLN A 78 -8.33 7.79 -10.02
N ARG A 79 -7.11 8.21 -9.67
CA ARG A 79 -6.27 9.11 -10.46
C ARG A 79 -5.27 8.39 -11.37
N ASP A 80 -5.28 7.06 -11.39
CA ASP A 80 -4.29 6.21 -12.10
C ASP A 80 -2.83 6.52 -11.69
N GLU A 81 -2.63 6.86 -10.42
CA GLU A 81 -1.33 7.14 -9.83
C GLU A 81 -0.64 5.86 -9.34
N THR A 82 0.69 5.88 -9.33
CA THR A 82 1.49 4.75 -8.85
C THR A 82 1.38 4.60 -7.34
N LEU A 83 1.32 3.37 -6.86
CA LEU A 83 1.32 3.06 -5.42
C LEU A 83 2.73 2.86 -4.82
N ASP A 84 3.79 3.34 -5.50
CA ASP A 84 5.18 3.15 -5.09
C ASP A 84 5.44 3.64 -3.65
N ALA A 85 4.80 4.75 -3.24
CA ALA A 85 4.93 5.32 -1.89
C ALA A 85 4.40 4.39 -0.77
N VAL A 86 3.61 3.38 -1.13
CA VAL A 86 3.06 2.38 -0.21
C VAL A 86 3.74 1.03 -0.42
N LEU A 87 3.84 0.57 -1.67
CA LEU A 87 4.30 -0.77 -2.00
C LEU A 87 5.81 -0.94 -1.82
N VAL A 88 6.62 0.07 -2.17
CA VAL A 88 8.08 -0.02 -1.98
C VAL A 88 8.43 -0.17 -0.50
N PRO A 89 7.90 0.67 0.43
CA PRO A 89 8.13 0.46 1.86
C PRO A 89 7.68 -0.92 2.38
N MET A 90 6.57 -1.47 1.86
CA MET A 90 6.11 -2.82 2.21
C MET A 90 7.09 -3.90 1.76
N ILE A 91 7.56 -3.83 0.51
CA ILE A 91 8.53 -4.74 -0.08
C ILE A 91 9.85 -4.71 0.71
N GLU A 92 10.38 -3.51 0.94
CA GLU A 92 11.63 -3.32 1.67
C GLU A 92 11.52 -3.83 3.12
N HIS A 93 10.38 -3.57 3.76
CA HIS A 93 10.12 -4.01 5.12
C HIS A 93 10.04 -5.54 5.22
N SER A 94 9.34 -6.20 4.28
CA SER A 94 9.28 -7.66 4.21
C SER A 94 10.66 -8.29 4.06
N LEU A 95 11.53 -7.68 3.24
CA LEU A 95 12.90 -8.18 3.08
C LEU A 95 13.74 -7.96 4.34
N LYS A 96 13.70 -6.75 4.90
CA LYS A 96 14.49 -6.37 6.07
C LYS A 96 14.14 -7.17 7.33
N TYR A 97 12.87 -7.58 7.45
CA TYR A 97 12.32 -8.18 8.66
C TYR A 97 11.82 -9.63 8.46
N LYS A 98 12.18 -10.28 7.34
CA LYS A 98 11.74 -11.63 6.93
C LYS A 98 11.71 -12.65 8.06
N ASP A 99 12.78 -12.71 8.87
CA ASP A 99 12.92 -13.71 9.94
C ASP A 99 12.55 -13.17 11.33
N SER A 100 11.90 -12.01 11.40
CA SER A 100 11.57 -11.33 12.65
C SER A 100 10.08 -11.43 13.00
N LYS A 101 9.77 -11.30 14.29
CA LYS A 101 8.39 -11.17 14.80
C LYS A 101 7.65 -9.94 14.27
N HIS A 102 8.37 -9.02 13.62
CA HIS A 102 7.86 -7.78 13.03
C HIS A 102 7.89 -7.84 11.49
N GLY A 103 8.02 -9.00 10.86
CA GLY A 103 8.01 -9.12 9.39
C GLY A 103 6.62 -9.21 8.76
N GLY A 104 5.58 -9.49 9.55
CA GLY A 104 4.23 -9.81 9.04
C GLY A 104 3.36 -8.61 8.69
N GLN A 105 3.74 -7.39 9.07
CA GLN A 105 2.92 -6.19 8.92
C GLN A 105 2.52 -5.90 7.46
N PRO A 106 3.43 -5.98 6.46
CA PRO A 106 3.06 -5.85 5.05
C PRO A 106 1.97 -6.84 4.61
N ILE A 107 2.06 -8.10 5.05
CA ILE A 107 1.10 -9.15 4.70
C ILE A 107 -0.27 -8.83 5.31
N ILE A 108 -0.32 -8.39 6.57
CA ILE A 108 -1.55 -8.00 7.26
C ILE A 108 -2.24 -6.84 6.53
N LEU A 109 -1.46 -5.83 6.11
CA LEU A 109 -1.99 -4.65 5.41
C LEU A 109 -2.50 -5.02 4.00
N LEU A 110 -1.76 -5.84 3.25
CA LEU A 110 -2.20 -6.31 1.94
C LEU A 110 -3.45 -7.18 2.05
N ASN A 111 -3.50 -8.10 3.00
CA ASN A 111 -4.70 -8.90 3.25
C ASN A 111 -5.92 -8.04 3.55
N TRP A 112 -5.73 -6.92 4.25
CA TRP A 112 -6.80 -5.96 4.52
C TRP A 112 -7.20 -5.15 3.28
N LEU A 113 -6.24 -4.62 2.51
CA LEU A 113 -6.52 -3.89 1.26
C LEU A 113 -7.20 -4.78 0.21
N PHE A 114 -6.89 -6.07 0.19
CA PHE A 114 -7.44 -7.05 -0.74
C PHE A 114 -8.90 -7.43 -0.45
N GLN A 115 -9.47 -6.97 0.67
CA GLN A 115 -10.89 -7.18 0.96
C GLN A 115 -11.78 -6.44 -0.05
N ASP A 116 -11.35 -5.27 -0.53
CA ASP A 116 -12.00 -4.55 -1.63
C ASP A 116 -11.50 -5.11 -2.97
N GLU A 117 -12.42 -5.57 -3.83
CA GLU A 117 -12.10 -6.21 -5.11
C GLU A 117 -11.48 -5.24 -6.13
N LEU A 118 -11.92 -3.98 -6.14
CA LEU A 118 -11.37 -2.96 -7.04
C LEU A 118 -9.96 -2.58 -6.60
N LEU A 119 -9.75 -2.40 -5.29
CA LEU A 119 -8.42 -2.12 -4.76
C LEU A 119 -7.50 -3.32 -4.93
N PHE A 120 -8.00 -4.54 -4.79
CA PHE A 120 -7.23 -5.76 -5.02
C PHE A 120 -6.57 -5.77 -6.40
N GLN A 121 -7.36 -5.60 -7.46
CA GLN A 121 -6.84 -5.63 -8.83
C GLN A 121 -5.82 -4.51 -9.06
N ALA A 122 -6.13 -3.29 -8.60
CA ALA A 122 -5.26 -2.14 -8.80
C ALA A 122 -3.95 -2.25 -8.01
N VAL A 123 -4.00 -2.74 -6.77
CA VAL A 123 -2.82 -2.96 -5.93
C VAL A 123 -1.97 -4.10 -6.50
N ALA A 124 -2.58 -5.21 -6.94
CA ALA A 124 -1.85 -6.31 -7.57
C ALA A 124 -1.13 -5.87 -8.85
N MET A 125 -1.80 -5.10 -9.70
CA MET A 125 -1.20 -4.53 -10.91
C MET A 125 -0.04 -3.58 -10.57
N ASN A 126 -0.23 -2.68 -9.61
CA ASN A 126 0.83 -1.77 -9.16
C ASN A 126 2.02 -2.54 -8.57
N LEU A 127 1.79 -3.65 -7.86
CA LEU A 127 2.84 -4.49 -7.32
C LEU A 127 3.67 -5.12 -8.44
N ALA A 128 3.02 -5.61 -9.50
CA ALA A 128 3.71 -6.11 -10.70
C ALA A 128 4.50 -4.99 -11.41
N ASN A 129 3.85 -3.84 -11.62
CA ASN A 129 4.44 -2.68 -12.27
C ASN A 129 5.64 -2.12 -11.49
N THR A 130 5.65 -2.24 -10.17
CA THR A 130 6.79 -1.83 -9.33
C THR A 130 8.05 -2.62 -9.71
N ILE A 131 7.93 -3.92 -9.99
CA ILE A 131 9.06 -4.79 -10.36
C ILE A 131 9.46 -4.57 -11.81
N THR A 132 8.50 -4.45 -12.72
CA THR A 132 8.81 -4.28 -14.16
C THR A 132 9.42 -2.92 -14.45
N ARG A 133 9.04 -1.87 -13.70
CA ARG A 133 9.62 -0.52 -13.83
C ARG A 133 10.98 -0.38 -13.17
N LYS A 134 11.24 -1.12 -12.08
CA LYS A 134 12.50 -1.04 -11.34
C LYS A 134 13.34 -2.28 -11.62
N ASP A 135 14.37 -2.15 -12.45
CA ASP A 135 15.45 -3.14 -12.59
C ASP A 135 16.35 -3.19 -11.34
N ASP A 136 15.71 -3.29 -10.17
CA ASP A 136 16.33 -3.34 -8.87
C ASP A 136 16.15 -4.75 -8.29
N ARG A 137 17.25 -5.50 -8.32
CA ARG A 137 17.31 -6.88 -7.79
C ARG A 137 16.92 -6.96 -6.31
N TYR A 138 17.14 -5.89 -5.53
CA TYR A 138 16.74 -5.85 -4.14
C TYR A 138 15.21 -5.76 -4.00
N ILE A 139 14.56 -4.91 -4.79
CA ILE A 139 13.10 -4.81 -4.85
C ILE A 139 12.48 -6.11 -5.36
N ALA A 140 13.04 -6.71 -6.41
CA ALA A 140 12.57 -7.99 -6.93
C ALA A 140 12.65 -9.11 -5.86
N PHE A 141 13.75 -9.18 -5.11
CA PHE A 141 13.90 -10.18 -4.05
C PHE A 141 12.98 -9.92 -2.86
N GLY A 142 12.79 -8.66 -2.48
CA GLY A 142 11.84 -8.29 -1.44
C GLY A 142 10.40 -8.61 -1.85
N TRP A 143 10.07 -8.41 -3.12
CA TRP A 143 8.78 -8.79 -3.67
C TRP A 143 8.56 -10.30 -3.61
N CYS A 144 9.56 -11.11 -4.01
CA CYS A 144 9.47 -12.57 -3.89
C CYS A 144 9.25 -13.00 -2.43
N THR A 145 9.92 -12.33 -1.49
CA THR A 145 9.75 -12.58 -0.05
C THR A 145 8.34 -12.23 0.42
N LEU A 146 7.79 -11.09 -0.04
CA LEU A 146 6.46 -10.62 0.29
C LEU A 146 5.36 -11.57 -0.24
N VAL A 147 5.44 -11.96 -1.51
CA VAL A 147 4.47 -12.86 -2.14
C VAL A 147 4.51 -14.24 -1.52
N ARG A 148 5.71 -14.78 -1.25
CA ARG A 148 5.84 -16.03 -0.50
C ARG A 148 5.16 -15.93 0.87
N GLY A 149 5.35 -14.82 1.58
CA GLY A 149 4.71 -14.58 2.86
C GLY A 149 3.19 -14.48 2.77
N LEU A 150 2.64 -13.91 1.69
CA LEU A 150 1.20 -13.86 1.44
C LEU A 150 0.59 -15.25 1.26
N VAL A 151 1.24 -16.11 0.47
CA VAL A 151 0.82 -17.50 0.23
C VAL A 151 0.93 -18.33 1.51
N GLU A 152 2.00 -18.16 2.29
CA GLU A 152 2.16 -18.85 3.57
C GLU A 152 1.13 -18.38 4.61
N TYR A 153 0.80 -17.08 4.64
CA TYR A 153 -0.19 -16.52 5.55
C TYR A 153 -1.60 -17.07 5.30
N GLU A 154 -1.98 -17.23 4.03
CA GLU A 154 -3.21 -17.91 3.61
C GLU A 154 -3.31 -19.33 4.19
N SER A 155 -2.25 -20.13 4.05
CA SER A 155 -2.25 -21.52 4.53
C SER A 155 -2.49 -21.66 6.05
N SER A 156 -2.26 -20.57 6.81
CA SER A 156 -2.42 -20.51 8.25
C SER A 156 -3.73 -19.87 8.73
N MET A 157 -4.43 -19.13 7.87
CA MET A 157 -5.70 -18.48 8.16
C MET A 157 -6.77 -19.03 7.22
N ASP A 158 -7.73 -19.80 7.74
CA ASP A 158 -8.90 -20.35 7.01
C ASP A 158 -9.82 -19.24 6.42
N GLN A 159 -9.34 -18.45 5.47
CA GLN A 159 -10.08 -17.39 4.79
C GLN A 159 -10.27 -17.76 3.31
N PHE A 160 -11.31 -18.57 3.05
CA PHE A 160 -11.64 -19.13 1.74
C PHE A 160 -11.71 -18.10 0.58
N ASN A 161 -12.13 -16.86 0.84
CA ASN A 161 -12.18 -15.78 -0.15
C ASN A 161 -10.81 -15.23 -0.57
N PHE A 162 -9.80 -15.41 0.28
CA PHE A 162 -8.43 -14.98 0.00
C PHE A 162 -7.72 -15.97 -0.93
N ASN A 163 -8.03 -17.26 -0.81
CA ASN A 163 -7.42 -18.34 -1.59
C ASN A 163 -7.61 -18.18 -3.10
N VAL A 164 -8.82 -17.77 -3.54
CA VAL A 164 -9.09 -17.54 -4.97
C VAL A 164 -8.30 -16.33 -5.50
N LYS A 165 -8.13 -15.30 -4.67
CA LYS A 165 -7.43 -14.06 -5.02
C LYS A 165 -5.92 -14.28 -5.12
N ILE A 166 -5.30 -15.07 -4.23
CA ILE A 166 -3.86 -15.34 -4.26
C ILE A 166 -3.47 -16.28 -5.42
N LEU A 167 -4.22 -17.35 -5.67
CA LEU A 167 -4.01 -18.17 -6.87
C LEU A 167 -4.17 -17.35 -8.15
N GLY A 168 -5.10 -16.39 -8.15
CA GLY A 168 -5.23 -15.37 -9.18
C GLY A 168 -3.99 -14.49 -9.27
N LEU A 169 -3.44 -14.03 -8.15
CA LEU A 169 -2.25 -13.18 -8.08
C LEU A 169 -0.98 -13.91 -8.53
N GLU A 170 -0.78 -15.17 -8.12
CA GLU A 170 0.34 -16.00 -8.58
C GLU A 170 0.27 -16.21 -10.09
N ASN A 171 -0.89 -16.63 -10.63
CA ASN A 171 -1.03 -16.83 -12.08
C ASN A 171 -0.95 -15.50 -12.85
N PHE A 172 -1.55 -14.43 -12.35
CA PHE A 172 -1.53 -13.10 -12.96
C PHE A 172 -0.12 -12.52 -12.97
N MET A 173 0.62 -12.62 -11.87
CA MET A 173 1.98 -12.11 -11.75
C MET A 173 3.00 -12.99 -12.47
N PHE A 174 2.81 -14.31 -12.51
CA PHE A 174 3.63 -15.21 -13.34
C PHE A 174 3.43 -14.92 -14.83
N CYS A 175 2.19 -14.65 -15.26
CA CYS A 175 1.91 -14.20 -16.63
C CYS A 175 2.54 -12.83 -16.94
N LEU A 176 2.55 -11.88 -15.99
CA LEU A 176 3.11 -10.54 -16.20
C LEU A 176 4.65 -10.49 -16.18
N LEU A 177 5.31 -11.42 -15.50
CA LEU A 177 6.78 -11.50 -15.43
C LEU A 177 7.41 -12.33 -16.56
N VAL A 178 6.61 -13.14 -17.26
CA VAL A 178 7.08 -14.04 -18.33
C VAL A 178 6.67 -13.55 -19.73
N ALA A 179 5.74 -12.60 -19.84
CA ALA A 179 5.34 -11.92 -21.08
C ALA A 179 6.25 -10.74 -21.41
#